data_AF-A0A9P7S500-F1
#
_entry.id   AF-A0A9P7S500-F1
#
_cell.length_a   1.000
_cell.length_b   1.000
_cell.length_c   1.000
_cell.angle_alpha   90.00
_cell.angle_beta   90.00
_cell.angle_gamma   90.00
#
_symmetry.space_group_name_H-M   'P 1'
#
loop_
_entity.id
_entity.type
_entity.pdbx_description
1 polymer ?
#
loop_
_entity_poly.entity_id
_entity_poly.type
_entity_poly.pdbx_seq_one_letter_code
_entity_poly.pdbx_strand_id
1 'polypeptide(L)'
;MRYFNKVTFGMEFRAVRSIKAGEELFTYYTDPVIHTSSRQEDLKPYGFQCGCESCRTPSDSDFVRMQLYRNTPMLVDYKRLVVFLMTPGLPESYVVDHSLQQLELIERTGLEGSEFYSSHLKFLVEAYCAVENLQKALIYLRKLEDFKRAESGGEEKSVKTLMQMVKEHPRWGWKTKIQGAMEVAGFYAHCSSVL
;
A
#
# COMPACT_ATOMS: atom_id res chain seq x y z
N MET A 1 -12.10 4.37 8.66
CA MET A 1 -12.55 3.04 8.21
C MET A 1 -13.78 2.64 9.00
N ARG A 2 -14.79 2.10 8.32
CA ARG A 2 -16.03 1.59 8.94
C ARG A 2 -15.90 0.08 9.08
N TYR A 3 -16.18 -0.45 10.28
CA TYR A 3 -16.19 -1.88 10.54
C TYR A 3 -17.48 -2.28 11.26
N PHE A 4 -18.23 -3.21 10.69
CA PHE A 4 -19.41 -3.75 11.34
C PHE A 4 -19.03 -4.98 12.18
N ASN A 5 -19.01 -4.79 13.50
CA ASN A 5 -18.70 -5.84 14.45
C ASN A 5 -19.92 -6.74 14.64
N LYS A 6 -19.86 -7.94 14.07
CA LYS A 6 -20.97 -8.91 14.13
C LYS A 6 -21.23 -9.44 15.54
N VAL A 7 -20.21 -9.46 16.40
CA VAL A 7 -20.32 -10.00 17.77
C VAL A 7 -21.08 -9.02 18.66
N THR A 8 -20.76 -7.73 18.57
CA THR A 8 -21.44 -6.68 19.34
C THR A 8 -22.66 -6.08 18.64
N PHE A 9 -22.88 -6.45 17.37
CA PHE A 9 -23.88 -5.86 16.48
C PHE A 9 -23.76 -4.33 16.37
N GLY A 10 -22.51 -3.84 16.32
CA GLY A 10 -22.18 -2.42 16.35
C GLY A 10 -21.37 -1.95 15.14
N MET A 11 -21.49 -0.67 14.81
CA MET A 11 -20.63 0.00 13.82
C MET A 11 -19.47 0.71 14.53
N GLU A 12 -18.25 0.35 14.16
CA GLU A 12 -17.04 0.99 14.67
C GLU A 12 -16.43 1.90 13.60
N PHE A 13 -16.02 3.10 14.02
CA PHE A 13 -15.29 4.05 13.19
C PHE A 13 -13.86 4.15 13.69
N ARG A 14 -12.90 3.82 12.83
CA ARG A 14 -11.47 3.82 13.16
C ARG A 14 -10.71 4.79 12.26
N ALA A 15 -9.80 5.56 12.85
CA ALA A 15 -8.92 6.44 12.10
C ALA A 15 -7.99 5.62 11.19
N VAL A 16 -7.81 6.06 9.95
CA VAL A 16 -6.85 5.46 8.98
C VAL A 16 -5.62 6.35 8.77
N ARG A 17 -5.63 7.53 9.38
CA ARG A 17 -4.56 8.51 9.38
C ARG A 17 -4.58 9.27 10.70
N SER A 18 -3.53 10.05 10.96
CA SER A 18 -3.53 10.98 12.09
C SER A 18 -4.59 12.06 11.90
N ILE A 19 -5.24 12.45 13.00
CA ILE A 19 -6.31 13.44 13.05
C ILE A 19 -5.93 14.46 14.13
N LYS A 20 -5.94 15.75 13.81
CA LYS A 20 -5.60 16.82 14.76
C LYS A 20 -6.80 17.14 15.66
N ALA A 21 -6.54 17.67 16.84
CA ALA A 21 -7.61 18.18 17.71
C ALA A 21 -8.38 19.30 17.00
N GLY A 22 -9.71 19.20 16.99
CA GLY A 22 -10.60 20.14 16.30
C GLY A 22 -10.74 19.90 14.79
N GLU A 23 -10.08 18.89 14.23
CA GLU A 23 -10.28 18.49 12.82
C GLU A 23 -11.62 17.76 12.65
N GLU A 24 -12.35 18.08 11.58
CA GLU A 24 -13.58 17.38 11.23
C GLU A 24 -13.31 15.92 10.80
N LEU A 25 -14.15 15.00 11.26
CA LEU A 25 -14.05 13.59 10.92
C LEU A 25 -14.82 13.29 9.64
N PHE A 26 -14.09 12.87 8.59
CA PHE A 26 -14.70 12.49 7.31
C PHE A 26 -14.72 10.97 7.11
N THR A 27 -15.75 10.50 6.40
CA THR A 27 -15.83 9.14 5.85
C THR A 27 -16.36 9.21 4.42
N TYR A 28 -16.12 8.16 3.63
CA TYR A 28 -16.64 8.05 2.28
C TYR A 28 -17.99 7.32 2.27
N TYR A 29 -18.95 7.81 1.46
CA TYR A 29 -20.25 7.16 1.21
C TYR A 29 -20.33 6.46 -0.16
N THR A 30 -19.43 6.82 -1.07
CA THR A 30 -19.18 6.20 -2.38
C THR A 30 -17.76 5.63 -2.39
N ASP A 31 -17.40 4.86 -3.41
CA ASP A 31 -16.03 4.46 -3.64
C ASP A 31 -15.14 5.72 -3.83
N PRO A 32 -14.14 5.96 -2.97
CA PRO A 32 -13.32 7.16 -3.06
C PRO A 32 -12.36 7.15 -4.27
N VAL A 33 -12.14 6.00 -4.91
CA VAL A 33 -11.17 5.87 -6.02
C VAL A 33 -11.78 6.04 -7.41
N ILE A 34 -13.10 6.05 -7.57
CA ILE A 34 -13.75 6.28 -8.88
C ILE A 34 -13.80 7.76 -9.27
N HIS A 35 -14.07 8.04 -10.55
CA HIS A 35 -14.13 9.40 -11.12
C HIS A 35 -15.12 10.33 -10.42
N THR A 36 -14.86 11.63 -10.47
CA THR A 36 -15.65 12.66 -9.79
C THR A 36 -17.11 12.64 -10.23
N SER A 37 -17.38 12.47 -11.53
CA SER A 37 -18.75 12.34 -12.05
C SER A 37 -19.48 11.16 -11.42
N SER A 38 -18.84 9.99 -11.34
CA SER A 38 -19.42 8.79 -10.71
C SER A 38 -19.64 8.99 -9.21
N ARG A 39 -18.68 9.59 -8.49
CA ARG A 39 -18.84 9.91 -7.06
C ARG A 39 -20.02 10.84 -6.82
N GLN A 40 -20.22 11.86 -7.66
CA GLN A 40 -21.36 12.78 -7.52
C GLN A 40 -22.69 12.09 -7.83
N GLU A 41 -22.71 11.18 -8.81
CA GLU A 41 -23.89 10.36 -9.11
C GLU A 41 -24.29 9.50 -7.91
N ASP A 42 -23.33 8.78 -7.34
CA ASP A 42 -23.53 7.92 -6.15
C ASP A 42 -23.98 8.69 -4.91
N LEU A 43 -23.71 9.99 -4.87
CA LEU A 43 -24.10 10.86 -3.76
C LEU A 43 -25.49 11.47 -3.91
N LYS A 44 -26.12 11.39 -5.10
CA LYS A 44 -27.49 11.90 -5.31
C LYS A 44 -28.51 11.37 -4.30
N PRO A 45 -28.53 10.07 -3.92
CA PRO A 45 -29.46 9.56 -2.91
C PRO A 45 -29.34 10.21 -1.53
N TYR A 46 -28.19 10.83 -1.23
CA TYR A 46 -27.94 11.52 0.03
C TYR A 46 -28.34 13.01 0.00
N GLY A 47 -28.80 13.52 -1.15
CA GLY A 47 -29.38 14.87 -1.26
C GLY A 47 -28.37 16.02 -1.19
N PHE A 48 -27.08 15.77 -1.46
CA PHE A 48 -26.06 16.82 -1.50
C PHE A 48 -25.09 16.66 -2.67
N GLN A 49 -24.43 17.76 -3.04
CA GLN A 49 -23.30 17.77 -3.97
C GLN A 49 -22.00 17.86 -3.17
N CYS A 50 -21.06 16.94 -3.39
CA CYS A 50 -19.81 16.93 -2.64
C CYS A 50 -18.91 18.09 -3.08
N GLY A 51 -18.56 18.96 -2.14
CA GLY A 51 -17.64 20.10 -2.32
C GLY A 51 -16.22 19.86 -1.80
N CYS A 52 -15.82 18.60 -1.55
CA CYS A 52 -14.47 18.32 -1.06
C CYS A 52 -13.40 18.77 -2.07
N GLU A 53 -12.14 18.89 -1.63
CA GLU A 53 -11.04 19.33 -2.49
C GLU A 53 -10.96 18.53 -3.80
N SER A 54 -11.04 17.20 -3.74
CA SER A 54 -11.06 16.34 -4.95
C SER A 54 -12.20 16.67 -5.91
N CYS A 55 -13.40 17.00 -5.40
CA CYS A 55 -14.54 17.33 -6.25
C CYS A 55 -14.47 18.76 -6.81
N ARG A 56 -13.71 19.67 -6.17
CA ARG A 56 -13.45 21.03 -6.67
C ARG A 56 -12.39 21.06 -7.78
N THR A 57 -11.49 20.09 -7.79
CA THR A 57 -10.44 19.94 -8.82
C THR A 57 -10.56 18.59 -9.56
N PRO A 58 -11.67 18.37 -10.31
CA PRO A 58 -11.96 17.06 -10.91
C PRO A 58 -10.86 16.58 -11.85
N SER A 59 -10.24 17.48 -12.64
CA SER A 59 -9.15 17.12 -13.56
C SER A 59 -7.96 16.50 -12.84
N ASP A 60 -7.53 17.10 -11.72
CA ASP A 60 -6.40 16.61 -10.93
C ASP A 60 -6.78 15.32 -10.20
N SER A 61 -7.94 15.35 -9.54
CA SER A 61 -8.40 14.24 -8.71
C SER A 61 -8.69 12.98 -9.53
N ASP A 62 -9.26 13.13 -10.73
CA ASP A 62 -9.51 12.03 -11.65
C ASP A 62 -8.23 11.58 -12.35
N PHE A 63 -7.27 12.49 -12.62
CA PHE A 63 -5.95 12.09 -13.10
C PHE A 63 -5.25 11.17 -12.10
N VAL A 64 -5.23 11.53 -10.81
CA VAL A 64 -4.65 10.67 -9.76
C VAL A 64 -5.34 9.31 -9.71
N ARG A 65 -6.67 9.28 -9.72
CA ARG A 65 -7.45 8.04 -9.70
C ARG A 65 -7.21 7.21 -10.95
N MET A 66 -7.11 7.84 -12.12
CA MET A 66 -6.68 7.18 -13.33
C MET A 66 -5.24 6.66 -13.25
N GLN A 67 -4.32 7.28 -12.52
CA GLN A 67 -2.97 6.71 -12.33
C GLN A 67 -3.04 5.45 -11.45
N LEU A 68 -3.87 5.45 -10.41
CA LEU A 68 -4.12 4.26 -9.58
C LEU A 68 -4.80 3.15 -10.41
N TYR A 69 -5.72 3.52 -11.33
CA TYR A 69 -6.50 2.59 -12.16
C TYR A 69 -5.85 2.13 -13.48
N ARG A 70 -5.20 3.03 -14.25
CA ARG A 70 -4.43 2.69 -15.47
C ARG A 70 -3.25 1.79 -15.14
N ASN A 71 -2.78 1.79 -13.89
CA ASN A 71 -1.75 0.88 -13.40
C ASN A 71 -2.31 -0.40 -12.74
N THR A 72 -3.63 -0.64 -12.73
CA THR A 72 -4.19 -1.89 -12.18
C THR A 72 -4.28 -2.97 -13.27
N PRO A 73 -4.09 -4.25 -12.90
CA PRO A 73 -4.97 -4.85 -11.88
C PRO A 73 -4.20 -5.40 -10.67
N MET A 74 -3.54 -4.60 -9.80
CA MET A 74 -2.51 -5.10 -8.88
C MET A 74 -1.34 -5.83 -9.58
N LEU A 75 -1.51 -6.37 -10.79
CA LEU A 75 -0.58 -7.24 -11.49
C LEU A 75 0.60 -6.46 -12.00
N VAL A 76 0.48 -5.18 -12.38
CA VAL A 76 1.63 -4.39 -12.82
C VAL A 76 2.55 -4.11 -11.63
N ASP A 77 1.99 -3.61 -10.53
CA ASP A 77 2.78 -3.30 -9.33
C ASP A 77 3.28 -4.57 -8.63
N TYR A 78 2.44 -5.59 -8.57
CA TYR A 78 2.85 -6.92 -8.13
C TYR A 78 3.91 -7.52 -9.06
N LYS A 79 3.82 -7.32 -10.37
CA LYS A 79 4.86 -7.75 -11.33
C LYS A 79 6.16 -7.03 -11.08
N ARG A 80 6.17 -5.75 -10.68
CA ARG A 80 7.42 -5.07 -10.27
C ARG A 80 8.07 -5.80 -9.10
N LEU A 81 7.27 -6.13 -8.08
CA LEU A 81 7.76 -6.92 -6.94
C LEU A 81 8.27 -8.29 -7.38
N VAL A 82 7.51 -9.02 -8.20
CA VAL A 82 7.91 -10.35 -8.71
C VAL A 82 9.21 -10.27 -9.52
N VAL A 83 9.34 -9.31 -10.44
CA VAL A 83 10.56 -9.09 -11.22
C VAL A 83 11.75 -8.83 -10.29
N PHE A 84 11.59 -7.95 -9.32
CA PHE A 84 12.64 -7.69 -8.33
C PHE A 84 13.02 -8.93 -7.52
N LEU A 85 12.04 -9.73 -7.09
CA LEU A 85 12.28 -10.95 -6.34
C LEU A 85 12.95 -12.03 -7.19
N MET A 86 12.72 -12.06 -8.50
CA MET A 86 13.20 -13.13 -9.39
C MET A 86 14.46 -12.76 -10.18
N THR A 87 14.85 -11.49 -10.24
CA THR A 87 16.04 -11.02 -10.96
C THR A 87 17.18 -10.72 -9.99
N PRO A 88 18.24 -11.54 -9.94
CA PRO A 88 19.39 -11.25 -9.08
C PRO A 88 20.13 -9.99 -9.50
N GLY A 89 20.77 -9.35 -8.53
CA GLY A 89 21.39 -8.04 -8.72
C GLY A 89 20.41 -6.86 -8.91
N LEU A 90 19.12 -7.07 -9.21
CA LEU A 90 18.18 -5.94 -9.32
C LEU A 90 18.03 -5.22 -7.97
N PRO A 91 18.25 -3.90 -7.89
CA PRO A 91 18.19 -3.16 -6.63
C PRO A 91 16.76 -3.02 -6.11
N GLU A 92 16.61 -2.91 -4.79
CA GLU A 92 15.31 -2.73 -4.13
C GLU A 92 14.60 -1.45 -4.57
N SER A 93 15.35 -0.41 -4.95
CA SER A 93 14.83 0.87 -5.45
C SER A 93 13.85 0.70 -6.61
N TYR A 94 14.00 -0.35 -7.43
CA TYR A 94 13.05 -0.68 -8.51
C TYR A 94 11.60 -0.85 -8.02
N VAL A 95 11.40 -1.37 -6.81
CA VAL A 95 10.08 -1.55 -6.17
C VAL A 95 9.82 -0.44 -5.16
N VAL A 96 10.85 -0.08 -4.39
CA VAL A 96 10.75 0.87 -3.28
C VAL A 96 10.38 2.25 -3.78
N ASP A 97 11.10 2.81 -4.76
CA ASP A 97 10.87 4.18 -5.22
C ASP A 97 9.46 4.32 -5.81
N HIS A 98 9.05 3.34 -6.62
CA HIS A 98 7.69 3.29 -7.18
C HIS A 98 6.64 3.24 -6.08
N SER A 99 6.79 2.34 -5.09
CA SER A 99 5.79 2.19 -4.03
C SER A 99 5.74 3.42 -3.12
N LEU A 100 6.87 4.09 -2.87
CA LEU A 100 6.89 5.35 -2.12
C LEU A 100 6.19 6.48 -2.88
N GLN A 101 6.41 6.61 -4.19
CA GLN A 101 5.69 7.59 -5.02
C GLN A 101 4.18 7.37 -5.00
N GLN A 102 3.72 6.11 -5.07
CA GLN A 102 2.30 5.79 -4.97
C GLN A 102 1.74 6.07 -3.57
N LEU A 103 2.46 5.74 -2.50
CA LEU A 103 2.04 6.08 -1.14
C LEU A 103 1.94 7.59 -0.92
N GLU A 104 2.91 8.37 -1.40
CA GLU A 104 2.86 9.84 -1.31
C GLU A 104 1.62 10.39 -2.05
N LEU A 105 1.32 9.87 -3.23
CA LEU A 105 0.15 10.25 -4.00
C LEU A 105 -1.16 9.93 -3.27
N ILE A 106 -1.24 8.74 -2.67
CA ILE A 106 -2.38 8.27 -1.89
C ILE A 106 -2.58 9.10 -0.62
N GLU A 107 -1.51 9.32 0.16
CA GLU A 107 -1.51 10.11 1.39
C GLU A 107 -1.90 11.58 1.10
N ARG A 108 -1.36 12.18 0.03
CA ARG A 108 -1.70 13.56 -0.38
C ARG A 108 -3.17 13.71 -0.80
N THR A 109 -3.79 12.66 -1.32
CA THR A 109 -5.18 12.70 -1.82
C THR A 109 -6.21 12.14 -0.85
N GLY A 110 -5.80 11.77 0.38
CA GLY A 110 -6.71 11.28 1.40
C GLY A 110 -7.26 9.88 1.12
N LEU A 111 -6.52 9.07 0.36
CA LEU A 111 -6.92 7.74 -0.08
C LEU A 111 -6.31 6.62 0.80
N GLU A 112 -5.84 6.91 2.00
CA GLU A 112 -5.17 5.94 2.89
C GLU A 112 -6.09 4.80 3.35
N GLY A 113 -7.41 4.97 3.19
CA GLY A 113 -8.40 3.91 3.40
C GLY A 113 -8.58 2.95 2.22
N SER A 114 -7.86 3.12 1.11
CA SER A 114 -7.99 2.27 -0.09
C SER A 114 -7.10 1.01 -0.03
N GLU A 115 -7.45 -0.01 -0.82
CA GLU A 115 -6.63 -1.22 -0.98
C GLU A 115 -5.26 -0.95 -1.62
N PHE A 116 -5.12 0.15 -2.38
CA PHE A 116 -3.84 0.56 -2.97
C PHE A 116 -2.83 0.93 -1.89
N TYR A 117 -3.27 1.58 -0.82
CA TYR A 117 -2.41 1.94 0.31
C TYR A 117 -1.83 0.69 0.97
N SER A 118 -2.69 -0.28 1.33
CA SER A 118 -2.26 -1.52 1.96
C SER A 118 -1.38 -2.38 1.05
N SER A 119 -1.64 -2.37 -0.26
CA SER A 119 -0.83 -3.08 -1.25
C SER A 119 0.59 -2.54 -1.35
N HIS A 120 0.78 -1.22 -1.47
CA HIS A 120 2.12 -0.63 -1.53
C HIS A 120 2.88 -0.76 -0.20
N LEU A 121 2.19 -0.70 0.95
CA LEU A 121 2.82 -1.03 2.22
C LEU A 121 3.33 -2.48 2.25
N LYS A 122 2.53 -3.43 1.76
CA LYS A 122 2.94 -4.83 1.64
C LYS A 122 4.14 -4.99 0.70
N PHE A 123 4.16 -4.33 -0.46
CA PHE A 123 5.29 -4.42 -1.40
C PHE A 123 6.59 -3.89 -0.78
N LEU A 124 6.52 -2.81 0.00
CA LEU A 124 7.68 -2.32 0.75
C LEU A 124 8.16 -3.32 1.81
N VAL A 125 7.25 -3.92 2.58
CA VAL A 125 7.60 -4.96 3.55
C VAL A 125 8.29 -6.13 2.85
N GLU A 126 7.73 -6.63 1.75
CA GLU A 126 8.33 -7.74 1.01
C GLU A 126 9.70 -7.40 0.43
N ALA A 127 9.86 -6.19 -0.14
CA ALA A 127 11.12 -5.73 -0.70
C ALA A 127 12.21 -5.60 0.38
N TYR A 128 11.91 -4.96 1.50
CA TYR A 128 12.87 -4.81 2.60
C TYR A 128 13.16 -6.12 3.35
N CYS A 129 12.21 -7.06 3.41
CA CYS A 129 12.51 -8.42 3.89
C CYS A 129 13.48 -9.12 2.92
N ALA A 130 13.30 -8.97 1.61
CA ALA A 130 14.11 -9.62 0.59
C ALA A 130 15.61 -9.26 0.67
N VAL A 131 15.92 -8.05 1.11
CA VAL A 131 17.28 -7.51 1.30
C VAL A 131 17.72 -7.43 2.77
N GLU A 132 16.94 -8.02 3.69
CA GLU A 132 17.27 -8.10 5.13
C GLU A 132 17.34 -6.73 5.83
N ASN A 133 16.66 -5.71 5.30
CA ASN A 133 16.58 -4.39 5.90
C ASN A 133 15.49 -4.36 7.00
N LEU A 134 15.85 -4.87 8.19
CA LEU A 134 14.95 -4.98 9.34
C LEU A 134 14.29 -3.65 9.71
N GLN A 135 15.06 -2.56 9.73
CA GLN A 135 14.58 -1.25 10.19
C GLN A 135 13.45 -0.74 9.28
N LYS A 136 13.66 -0.77 7.96
CA LYS A 136 12.65 -0.30 7.00
C LYS A 136 11.46 -1.26 6.93
N ALA A 137 11.70 -2.57 6.96
CA ALA A 137 10.62 -3.57 7.00
C ALA A 137 9.70 -3.34 8.21
N LEU A 138 10.24 -3.03 9.39
CA LEU A 138 9.45 -2.74 10.59
C LEU A 138 8.58 -1.49 10.45
N ILE A 139 9.09 -0.42 9.84
CA ILE A 139 8.34 0.84 9.64
C ILE A 139 7.09 0.57 8.81
N TYR A 140 7.25 -0.09 7.65
CA TYR A 140 6.12 -0.33 6.76
C TYR A 140 5.22 -1.47 7.25
N LEU A 141 5.76 -2.46 7.98
CA LEU A 141 4.94 -3.49 8.62
C LEU A 141 4.05 -2.87 9.71
N ARG A 142 4.59 -1.93 10.51
CA ARG A 142 3.78 -1.19 11.49
C ARG A 142 2.59 -0.50 10.83
N LYS A 143 2.84 0.29 9.78
CA LYS A 143 1.79 0.97 9.01
C LYS A 143 0.77 -0.03 8.44
N LEU A 144 1.22 -1.16 7.91
CA LEU A 144 0.35 -2.20 7.34
C LEU A 144 -0.53 -2.86 8.41
N GLU A 145 0.02 -3.16 9.58
CA GLU A 145 -0.73 -3.75 10.68
C GLU A 145 -1.72 -2.75 11.30
N ASP A 146 -1.37 -1.46 11.35
CA ASP A 146 -2.30 -0.40 11.74
C ASP A 146 -3.47 -0.27 10.75
N PHE A 147 -3.20 -0.36 9.44
CA PHE A 147 -4.26 -0.41 8.43
C PHE A 147 -5.19 -1.63 8.63
N LYS A 148 -4.62 -2.84 8.75
CA LYS A 148 -5.39 -4.08 8.97
C LYS A 148 -6.21 -4.02 10.24
N ARG A 149 -5.67 -3.41 11.30
CA ARG A 149 -6.39 -3.16 12.55
C ARG A 149 -7.56 -2.22 12.33
N ALA A 150 -7.36 -1.11 11.62
CA ALA A 150 -8.42 -0.18 11.28
C ALA A 150 -9.55 -0.88 10.50
N GLU A 151 -9.21 -1.78 9.59
CA GLU A 151 -10.13 -2.56 8.76
C GLU A 151 -10.88 -3.65 9.52
N SER A 152 -10.21 -4.43 10.36
CA SER A 152 -10.76 -5.70 10.90
C SER A 152 -11.03 -5.74 12.40
N GLY A 153 -10.49 -4.80 13.19
CA GLY A 153 -10.76 -4.70 14.62
C GLY A 153 -9.87 -5.48 15.57
N GLY A 154 -8.65 -5.76 15.13
CA GLY A 154 -7.64 -6.42 15.96
C GLY A 154 -7.01 -5.51 17.02
N GLU A 155 -6.23 -6.14 17.90
CA GLU A 155 -5.38 -5.44 18.86
C GLU A 155 -4.09 -4.93 18.22
N GLU A 156 -3.47 -3.95 18.87
CA GLU A 156 -2.15 -3.47 18.46
C GLU A 156 -1.07 -4.51 18.73
N LYS A 157 -0.26 -4.82 17.73
CA LYS A 157 0.86 -5.76 17.87
C LYS A 157 2.07 -5.08 18.52
N SER A 158 2.65 -5.73 19.52
CA SER A 158 3.89 -5.25 20.15
C SER A 158 5.04 -5.14 19.14
N VAL A 159 6.03 -4.29 19.42
CA VAL A 159 7.26 -4.19 18.60
C VAL A 159 7.97 -5.54 18.50
N LYS A 160 8.04 -6.29 19.61
CA LYS A 160 8.65 -7.62 19.65
C LYS A 160 7.95 -8.58 18.68
N THR A 161 6.62 -8.56 18.65
CA THR A 161 5.81 -9.37 17.73
C THR A 161 6.09 -8.98 16.28
N LEU A 162 6.14 -7.68 15.95
CA LEU A 162 6.47 -7.25 14.59
C LEU A 162 7.88 -7.66 14.15
N MET A 163 8.87 -7.54 15.04
CA MET A 163 10.24 -7.98 14.77
C MET A 163 10.30 -9.47 14.46
N GLN A 164 9.56 -10.28 15.20
CA GLN A 164 9.45 -11.71 14.93
C GLN A 164 8.83 -11.96 13.55
N MET A 165 7.71 -11.30 13.24
CA MET A 165 7.04 -11.42 11.92
C MET A 165 7.96 -11.05 10.75
N VAL A 166 8.81 -10.03 10.88
CA VAL A 166 9.78 -9.67 9.83
C VAL A 166 10.85 -10.75 9.65
N LYS A 167 11.44 -11.25 10.74
CA LYS A 167 12.51 -12.25 10.68
C LYS A 167 12.02 -13.62 10.17
N GLU A 168 10.78 -13.96 10.48
CA GLU A 168 10.13 -15.19 10.01
C GLU A 168 9.43 -15.01 8.65
N HIS A 169 9.48 -13.81 8.07
CA HIS A 169 8.82 -13.53 6.80
C HIS A 169 9.40 -14.44 5.69
N PRO A 170 8.57 -15.05 4.82
CA PRO A 170 9.05 -15.98 3.78
C PRO A 170 10.08 -15.36 2.81
N ARG A 171 10.03 -14.04 2.63
CA ARG A 171 10.98 -13.28 1.81
C ARG A 171 12.26 -12.89 2.54
N TRP A 172 12.43 -13.18 3.83
CA TRP A 172 13.65 -12.80 4.55
C TRP A 172 14.90 -13.40 3.88
N GLY A 173 15.84 -12.53 3.49
CA GLY A 173 17.09 -12.92 2.82
C GLY A 173 16.91 -13.52 1.43
N TRP A 174 15.76 -13.29 0.79
CA TRP A 174 15.43 -13.87 -0.51
C TRP A 174 16.43 -13.49 -1.60
N LYS A 175 16.91 -12.24 -1.64
CA LYS A 175 17.88 -11.79 -2.65
C LYS A 175 19.23 -12.48 -2.48
N THR A 176 19.71 -12.59 -1.24
CA THR A 176 20.93 -13.35 -0.89
C THR A 176 20.82 -14.81 -1.33
N LYS A 177 19.68 -15.46 -1.06
CA LYS A 177 19.42 -16.86 -1.42
C LYS A 177 19.43 -17.10 -2.93
N ILE A 178 18.76 -16.26 -3.72
CA ILE A 178 18.72 -16.45 -5.18
C ILE A 178 20.08 -16.11 -5.81
N GLN A 179 20.76 -15.06 -5.34
CA GLN A 179 22.10 -14.73 -5.82
C GLN A 179 23.05 -15.93 -5.66
N GLY A 180 23.10 -16.52 -4.45
CA GLY A 180 23.90 -17.73 -4.21
C GLY A 180 23.48 -18.93 -5.05
N ALA A 181 22.17 -19.12 -5.28
CA ALA A 181 21.68 -20.19 -6.15
C ALA A 181 22.12 -20.03 -7.62
N MET A 182 22.14 -18.80 -8.15
CA MET A 182 22.61 -18.52 -9.52
C MET A 182 24.13 -18.70 -9.67
N GLU A 183 24.90 -18.33 -8.65
CA GLU A 183 26.35 -18.53 -8.62
C GLU A 183 26.71 -20.03 -8.64
N VAL A 184 26.03 -20.83 -7.82
CA VAL A 184 26.21 -22.30 -7.78
C VAL A 184 25.79 -22.96 -9.10
N ALA A 185 24.75 -22.44 -9.75
CA ALA A 185 24.24 -22.98 -11.01
C ALA A 185 25.06 -22.55 -12.25
N GLY A 186 26.14 -21.77 -12.08
CA GLY A 186 27.04 -21.40 -13.18
C GLY A 186 26.42 -20.46 -14.22
N PHE A 187 25.30 -19.81 -13.92
CA PHE A 187 24.63 -18.86 -14.82
C PHE A 187 25.29 -17.48 -14.77
N TYR A 188 26.59 -17.40 -15.07
CA TYR A 188 27.21 -16.16 -15.54
C TYR A 188 27.28 -16.20 -17.06
N ALA A 189 26.16 -15.89 -17.71
CA ALA A 189 26.13 -15.62 -19.15
C ALA A 189 25.67 -14.18 -19.38
N HIS A 190 26.64 -13.31 -19.62
CA HIS A 190 26.57 -12.12 -20.49
C HIS A 190 25.35 -11.21 -20.33
N CYS A 191 25.40 -10.26 -19.41
CA CYS A 191 24.63 -9.02 -19.55
C CYS A 191 25.37 -7.82 -18.93
N SER A 192 26.63 -7.63 -19.34
CA SER A 192 27.41 -6.43 -19.01
C SER A 192 27.85 -5.65 -20.25
N SER A 193 27.10 -5.73 -21.34
CA SER A 193 27.42 -5.01 -22.56
C SER A 193 26.19 -4.63 -23.37
N VAL A 194 25.33 -3.77 -22.83
CA VAL A 194 24.69 -2.65 -23.56
C VAL A 194 24.20 -1.63 -22.52
N LEU A 195 25.06 -0.66 -22.19
CA LEU A 195 24.68 0.73 -21.88
C LEU A 195 25.62 1.63 -22.67
#